data_AF-A0A107FK14-F1
#
_entry.id   AF-A0A107FK14-F1
#
_cell.length_a   1.000
_cell.length_b   1.000
_cell.length_c   1.000
_cell.angle_alpha   90.00
_cell.angle_beta   90.00
_cell.angle_gamma   90.00
#
_symmetry.space_group_name_H-M   'P 1'
#
loop_
_entity.id
_entity.type
_entity.pdbx_description
1 polymer ?
#
loop_
_entity_poly.entity_id
_entity_poly.type
_entity_poly.pdbx_seq_one_letter_code
_entity_poly.pdbx_strand_id
1 'polypeptide(L)'
;MTTDMISIPLPRAGRLAASLCVAALSWLPVHAAAASFDCRAARTDVERAICGDAELSRLDEQLGDTYRVALGLTEGETRNGVRTTQRAWLKSLQPTNARVDVRVLKDAYRRRIDELQDLPDFPDAVKNGGGSRFRLDDVSTQFDFNVRMYADCPTPKGKDSETCHAPGQITVYRKGAAKPLQTIDMPMIFATLMASGKPLANSARLYDYQGVINVGDFNFDGHDDFGVQTGNEGSYGGPSYDVYVFDPNSGKFILNDAMSELTRSSLGFFDVDTRNKRLRTLGKSGCCYHETIVYRVERNLPVAVERHIEDGMRGDGRMAITDERLVNGKWQRKVRYLSQ
;
A
#
# COMPACT_ATOMS: atom_id res chain seq x y z
N MET A 1 7.21 -55.11 -79.47
CA MET A 1 5.95 -54.35 -79.33
C MET A 1 5.80 -54.04 -77.83
N THR A 2 6.56 -53.07 -77.30
CA THR A 2 6.22 -51.63 -77.15
C THR A 2 4.87 -51.40 -76.46
N THR A 3 4.90 -51.10 -75.17
CA THR A 3 4.23 -49.90 -74.65
C THR A 3 4.83 -49.50 -73.30
N ASP A 4 5.07 -48.20 -73.20
CA ASP A 4 5.82 -47.47 -72.19
C ASP A 4 5.12 -47.38 -70.83
N MET A 5 5.90 -47.45 -69.75
CA MET A 5 5.50 -46.94 -68.45
C MET A 5 6.21 -45.61 -68.18
N ILE A 6 5.40 -44.57 -68.01
CA ILE A 6 5.80 -43.19 -67.73
C ILE A 6 6.41 -43.10 -66.32
N SER A 7 7.57 -42.45 -66.26
CA SER A 7 8.35 -42.17 -65.05
C SER A 7 7.83 -40.93 -64.31
N ILE A 8 7.75 -40.99 -62.98
CA ILE A 8 7.60 -39.82 -62.10
C ILE A 8 8.92 -39.61 -61.34
N PRO A 9 9.56 -38.43 -61.40
CA PRO A 9 10.80 -38.17 -60.67
C PRO A 9 10.52 -37.67 -59.24
N LEU A 10 11.24 -38.23 -58.27
CA LEU A 10 11.31 -37.72 -56.90
C LEU A 10 12.25 -36.50 -56.85
N PRO A 11 11.91 -35.43 -56.09
CA PRO A 11 12.78 -34.27 -55.95
C PRO A 11 14.00 -34.58 -55.06
N ARG A 12 15.16 -34.06 -55.49
CA ARG A 12 16.48 -34.19 -54.86
C ARG A 12 16.53 -33.50 -53.50
N ALA A 13 17.11 -34.18 -52.52
CA ALA A 13 17.48 -33.64 -51.22
C ALA A 13 18.55 -32.52 -51.35
N GLY A 14 18.15 -31.28 -51.06
CA GLY A 14 19.07 -30.16 -50.88
C GLY A 14 19.68 -30.18 -49.49
N ARG A 15 21.01 -30.30 -49.40
CA ARG A 15 21.78 -30.16 -48.17
C ARG A 15 21.74 -28.70 -47.71
N LEU A 16 20.99 -28.41 -46.64
CA LEU A 16 21.11 -27.14 -45.91
C LEU A 16 22.23 -27.28 -44.88
N ALA A 17 23.27 -26.49 -45.05
CA ALA A 17 24.35 -26.34 -44.08
C ALA A 17 23.80 -25.77 -42.77
N ALA A 18 23.94 -26.52 -41.69
CA ALA A 18 23.61 -26.05 -40.34
C ALA A 18 24.68 -25.05 -39.89
N SER A 19 24.37 -23.75 -40.01
CA SER A 19 25.12 -22.70 -39.31
C SER A 19 24.80 -22.79 -37.83
N LEU A 20 25.78 -23.25 -37.05
CA LEU A 20 25.73 -23.31 -35.60
C LEU A 20 25.88 -21.88 -35.04
N CYS A 21 24.78 -21.12 -34.95
CA CYS A 21 24.76 -19.89 -34.17
C CYS A 21 24.81 -20.26 -32.69
N VAL A 22 26.00 -20.18 -32.09
CA VAL A 22 26.17 -20.18 -30.63
C VAL A 22 25.51 -18.91 -30.12
N ALA A 23 24.26 -19.03 -29.65
CA ALA A 23 23.59 -17.97 -28.91
C ALA A 23 24.34 -17.79 -27.59
N ALA A 24 25.22 -16.79 -27.54
CA ALA A 24 25.80 -16.32 -26.30
C ALA A 24 24.63 -15.83 -25.42
N LEU A 25 24.24 -16.63 -24.43
CA LEU A 25 23.38 -16.21 -23.33
C LEU A 25 24.15 -15.10 -22.58
N SER A 26 23.97 -13.86 -23.01
CA SER A 26 24.40 -12.69 -22.26
C SER A 26 23.64 -12.70 -20.95
N TRP A 27 24.32 -13.10 -19.87
CA TRP A 27 23.88 -12.84 -18.51
C TRP A 27 23.84 -11.33 -18.33
N LEU A 28 22.70 -10.70 -18.64
CA LEU A 28 22.47 -9.34 -18.20
C LEU A 28 22.41 -9.41 -16.67
N PRO A 29 23.25 -8.66 -15.94
CA PRO A 29 23.16 -8.64 -14.50
C PRO A 29 21.78 -8.07 -14.16
N VAL A 30 20.97 -8.86 -13.47
CA VAL A 30 19.77 -8.37 -12.80
C VAL A 30 20.28 -7.44 -11.71
N HIS A 31 20.34 -6.15 -12.01
CA HIS A 31 20.67 -5.15 -11.00
C HIS A 31 19.50 -5.11 -10.04
N ALA A 32 19.67 -5.68 -8.85
CA ALA A 32 18.78 -5.46 -7.73
C ALA A 32 18.81 -3.96 -7.42
N ALA A 33 17.87 -3.21 -7.99
CA ALA A 33 17.80 -1.77 -7.81
C ALA A 33 17.31 -1.47 -6.40
N ALA A 34 18.21 -1.01 -5.56
CA ALA A 34 17.92 -0.54 -4.20
C ALA A 34 18.38 0.91 -4.07
N ALA A 35 18.13 1.77 -5.06
CA ALA A 35 18.47 3.20 -5.00
C ALA A 35 17.19 4.00 -4.76
N SER A 36 17.28 5.16 -4.12
CA SER A 36 16.10 6.00 -3.86
C SER A 36 15.53 6.67 -5.13
N PHE A 37 16.19 6.50 -6.29
CA PHE A 37 15.84 7.08 -7.58
C PHE A 37 16.06 6.09 -8.75
N ASP A 38 15.55 6.46 -9.94
CA ASP A 38 15.76 5.66 -11.16
C ASP A 38 17.21 5.81 -11.66
N CYS A 39 17.99 4.73 -11.52
CA CYS A 39 19.37 4.68 -11.98
C CYS A 39 19.57 4.96 -13.47
N ARG A 40 18.54 4.79 -14.30
CA ARG A 40 18.60 5.15 -15.73
C ARG A 40 18.57 6.66 -15.94
N ALA A 41 18.11 7.42 -14.95
CA ALA A 41 18.02 8.87 -14.97
C ALA A 41 19.20 9.56 -14.26
N ALA A 42 20.23 8.82 -13.81
CA ALA A 42 21.40 9.36 -13.11
C ALA A 42 22.16 10.41 -13.95
N ARG A 43 22.38 11.60 -13.38
CA ARG A 43 23.01 12.77 -14.03
C ARG A 43 24.33 13.18 -13.37
N THR A 44 24.46 13.02 -12.06
CA THR A 44 25.64 13.43 -11.29
C THR A 44 26.62 12.27 -11.09
N ASP A 45 27.88 12.56 -10.79
CA ASP A 45 28.87 11.52 -10.46
C ASP A 45 28.48 10.75 -9.19
N VAL A 46 27.82 11.42 -8.23
CA VAL A 46 27.27 10.80 -7.04
C VAL A 46 26.16 9.82 -7.40
N GLU A 47 25.19 10.22 -8.22
CA GLU A 47 24.10 9.33 -8.67
C GLU A 47 24.65 8.11 -9.44
N ARG A 48 25.64 8.32 -10.32
CA ARG A 48 26.32 7.21 -11.02
C ARG A 48 27.05 6.28 -10.04
N ALA A 49 27.70 6.82 -9.01
CA ALA A 49 28.36 6.02 -7.98
C ALA A 49 27.36 5.19 -7.18
N ILE A 50 26.22 5.77 -6.79
CA ILE A 50 25.13 5.07 -6.09
C ILE A 50 24.62 3.91 -6.95
N CYS A 51 24.38 4.14 -8.23
CA CYS A 51 23.89 3.12 -9.15
C CYS A 51 24.92 2.05 -9.51
N GLY A 52 26.21 2.33 -9.34
CA GLY A 52 27.31 1.42 -9.63
C GLY A 52 27.77 0.57 -8.46
N ASP A 53 27.32 0.84 -7.23
CA ASP A 53 27.73 0.11 -6.02
C ASP A 53 26.50 -0.31 -5.19
N ALA A 54 26.31 -1.62 -5.02
CA ALA A 54 25.12 -2.18 -4.38
C ALA A 54 24.95 -1.77 -2.91
N GLU A 55 26.06 -1.62 -2.17
CA GLU A 55 26.00 -1.20 -0.77
C GLU A 55 25.64 0.29 -0.67
N LEU A 56 26.23 1.13 -1.53
CA LEU A 56 25.92 2.54 -1.58
C LEU A 56 24.48 2.79 -2.03
N SER A 57 23.99 1.99 -2.99
CA SER A 57 22.58 1.94 -3.35
C SER A 57 21.73 1.70 -2.10
N ARG A 58 21.97 0.62 -1.35
CA ARG A 58 21.21 0.31 -0.13
C ARG A 58 21.29 1.42 0.92
N LEU A 59 22.45 2.03 1.11
CA LEU A 59 22.62 3.18 2.02
C LEU A 59 21.81 4.39 1.55
N ASP A 60 21.71 4.62 0.24
CA ASP A 60 20.91 5.70 -0.32
C ASP A 60 19.42 5.50 -0.08
N GLU A 61 18.95 4.29 -0.28
CA GLU A 61 17.60 3.90 0.07
C GLU A 61 17.32 4.04 1.58
N GLN A 62 18.22 3.52 2.42
CA GLN A 62 18.09 3.59 3.88
C GLN A 62 18.07 5.05 4.38
N LEU A 63 18.91 5.92 3.81
CA LEU A 63 18.90 7.33 4.15
C LEU A 63 17.60 8.00 3.74
N GLY A 64 17.06 7.66 2.57
CA GLY A 64 15.76 8.14 2.12
C GLY A 64 14.63 7.79 3.10
N ASP A 65 14.59 6.53 3.56
CA ASP A 65 13.63 6.07 4.57
C ASP A 65 13.84 6.78 5.92
N THR A 66 15.09 6.82 6.38
CA THR A 66 15.48 7.46 7.65
C THR A 66 15.08 8.93 7.68
N TYR A 67 15.33 9.65 6.58
CA TYR A 67 14.99 11.06 6.45
C TYR A 67 13.47 11.30 6.48
N ARG A 68 12.67 10.45 5.83
CA ARG A 68 11.20 10.57 5.86
C ARG A 68 10.65 10.37 7.27
N VAL A 69 11.16 9.37 7.98
CA VAL A 69 10.77 9.09 9.37
C VAL A 69 11.17 10.26 10.28
N ALA A 70 12.40 10.77 10.15
CA ALA A 70 12.86 11.96 10.88
C ALA A 70 11.95 13.18 10.66
N LEU A 71 11.45 13.39 9.44
CA LEU A 71 10.48 14.44 9.17
C LEU A 71 9.12 14.18 9.81
N GLY A 72 8.69 12.91 9.95
CA GLY A 72 7.45 12.54 10.63
C GLY A 72 7.49 12.80 12.14
N LEU A 73 8.65 12.58 12.77
CA LEU A 73 8.85 12.73 14.23
C LEU A 73 9.08 14.17 14.69
N THR A 74 9.35 15.10 13.77
CA THR A 74 9.76 16.47 14.12
C THR A 74 8.71 17.49 13.72
N GLU A 75 8.61 18.60 14.44
CA GLU A 75 7.70 19.70 14.12
C GLU A 75 8.42 21.06 14.19
N GLY A 76 7.76 22.10 13.68
CA GLY A 76 8.23 23.49 13.76
C GLY A 76 9.70 23.69 13.36
N GLU A 77 10.45 24.35 14.25
CA GLU A 77 11.87 24.69 14.04
C GLU A 77 12.74 23.44 13.87
N THR A 78 12.50 22.38 14.64
CA THR A 78 13.26 21.12 14.55
C THR A 78 13.14 20.50 13.17
N ARG A 79 11.91 20.42 12.62
CA ARG A 79 11.67 19.91 11.26
C ARG A 79 12.38 20.76 10.21
N ASN A 80 12.39 22.08 10.37
CA ASN A 80 13.10 23.00 9.47
C ASN A 80 14.63 22.82 9.56
N GLY A 81 15.16 22.56 10.76
CA GLY A 81 16.55 22.20 10.99
C GLY A 81 16.95 20.92 10.26
N VAL A 82 16.14 19.86 10.38
CA VAL A 82 16.36 18.58 9.67
C VAL A 82 16.39 18.79 8.15
N ARG A 83 15.47 19.58 7.59
CA ARG A 83 15.46 19.93 6.15
C ARG A 83 16.71 20.71 5.72
N THR A 84 17.10 21.70 6.51
CA THR A 84 18.23 22.57 6.19
C THR A 84 19.54 21.80 6.22
N THR A 85 19.76 20.99 7.24
CA THR A 85 20.96 20.16 7.37
C THR A 85 21.02 19.08 6.28
N GLN A 86 19.90 18.47 5.89
CA GLN A 86 19.86 17.49 4.80
C GLN A 86 20.28 18.11 3.46
N ARG A 87 19.79 19.33 3.15
CA ARG A 87 20.15 20.05 1.93
C ARG A 87 21.63 20.45 1.91
N ALA A 88 22.15 20.90 3.05
CA ALA A 88 23.56 21.24 3.19
C ALA A 88 24.45 19.99 3.02
N TRP A 89 24.05 18.86 3.61
CA TRP A 89 24.72 17.58 3.46
C TRP A 89 24.75 17.12 2.00
N LEU A 90 23.61 17.12 1.28
CA LEU A 90 23.55 16.76 -0.14
C LEU A 90 24.49 17.63 -1.00
N LYS A 91 24.59 18.92 -0.70
CA LYS A 91 25.51 19.85 -1.38
C LYS A 91 26.98 19.50 -1.10
N SER A 92 27.29 19.04 0.12
CA SER A 92 28.65 18.65 0.52
C SER A 92 29.17 17.41 -0.21
N LEU A 93 28.28 16.56 -0.75
CA LEU A 93 28.66 15.36 -1.48
C LEU A 93 29.16 15.63 -2.90
N GLN A 94 28.86 16.81 -3.46
CA GLN A 94 29.22 17.13 -4.85
C GLN A 94 30.73 17.42 -4.92
N PRO A 95 31.53 16.58 -5.61
CA PRO A 95 32.96 16.84 -5.72
C PRO A 95 33.20 18.09 -6.57
N THR A 96 34.07 18.98 -6.13
CA THR A 96 34.36 20.22 -6.85
C THR A 96 35.33 20.04 -8.00
N ASN A 97 36.24 19.05 -7.97
CA ASN A 97 37.27 18.83 -9.01
C ASN A 97 37.81 17.38 -9.11
N ALA A 98 37.10 16.36 -8.61
CA ALA A 98 37.62 14.98 -8.55
C ALA A 98 36.54 13.92 -8.75
N ARG A 99 36.95 12.68 -9.08
CA ARG A 99 36.05 11.51 -9.07
C ARG A 99 35.57 11.25 -7.64
N VAL A 100 34.33 10.78 -7.52
CA VAL A 100 33.74 10.36 -6.23
C VAL A 100 34.52 9.17 -5.66
N ASP A 101 35.03 9.31 -4.44
CA ASP A 101 35.54 8.17 -3.66
C ASP A 101 34.35 7.47 -2.99
N VAL A 102 34.02 6.27 -3.50
CA VAL A 102 32.88 5.46 -3.03
C VAL A 102 33.00 5.11 -1.55
N ARG A 103 34.22 4.90 -1.01
CA ARG A 103 34.40 4.58 0.41
C ARG A 103 34.06 5.78 1.28
N VAL A 104 34.56 6.96 0.93
CA VAL A 104 34.25 8.21 1.64
C VAL A 104 32.75 8.51 1.55
N LEU A 105 32.13 8.26 0.40
CA LEU A 105 30.70 8.45 0.21
C LEU A 105 29.88 7.51 1.10
N LYS A 106 30.22 6.21 1.16
CA LYS A 106 29.58 5.25 2.08
C LYS A 106 29.66 5.72 3.54
N ASP A 107 30.84 6.18 3.98
CA ASP A 107 31.01 6.69 5.34
C ASP A 107 30.21 7.97 5.60
N ALA A 108 30.07 8.83 4.59
CA ALA A 108 29.22 10.02 4.68
C ALA A 108 27.72 9.68 4.78
N TYR A 109 27.25 8.66 4.06
CA TYR A 109 25.89 8.15 4.18
C TYR A 109 25.64 7.54 5.56
N ARG A 110 26.52 6.65 6.05
CA ARG A 110 26.38 6.02 7.38
C ARG A 110 26.28 7.07 8.49
N ARG A 111 27.21 8.03 8.54
CA ARG A 111 27.16 9.12 9.53
C ARG A 111 25.84 9.89 9.46
N ARG A 112 25.36 10.19 8.26
CA ARG A 112 24.11 10.94 8.11
C ARG A 112 22.88 10.13 8.55
N ILE A 113 22.90 8.83 8.30
CA ILE A 113 21.89 7.90 8.78
C ILE A 113 21.91 7.89 10.31
N ASP A 114 23.07 7.69 10.95
CA ASP A 114 23.22 7.68 12.41
C ASP A 114 22.70 8.98 13.05
N GLU A 115 23.10 10.15 12.51
CA GLU A 115 22.64 11.47 12.98
C GLU A 115 21.11 11.61 13.01
N LEU A 116 20.41 11.04 12.03
CA LEU A 116 18.96 11.12 11.94
C LEU A 116 18.27 10.05 12.81
N GLN A 117 18.92 8.90 13.00
CA GLN A 117 18.42 7.81 13.85
C GLN A 117 18.59 8.11 15.35
N ASP A 118 19.46 9.05 15.71
CA ASP A 118 19.64 9.55 17.08
C ASP A 118 18.54 10.55 17.52
N LEU A 119 17.59 10.88 16.65
CA LEU A 119 16.42 11.67 17.04
C LEU A 119 15.58 10.92 18.09
N PRO A 120 14.97 11.64 19.06
CA PRO A 120 14.03 11.04 20.00
C PRO A 120 12.91 10.28 19.29
N ASP A 121 12.50 9.15 19.86
CA ASP A 121 11.41 8.30 19.38
C ASP A 121 11.62 7.71 17.98
N PHE A 122 12.86 7.71 17.47
CA PHE A 122 13.16 7.09 16.18
C PHE A 122 12.93 5.57 16.21
N PRO A 123 12.06 5.02 15.34
CA PRO A 123 11.74 3.60 15.34
C PRO A 123 12.96 2.71 15.05
N ASP A 124 13.25 1.77 15.97
CA ASP A 124 14.30 0.75 15.77
C ASP A 124 14.10 -0.04 14.47
N ALA A 125 12.84 -0.20 14.04
CA ALA A 125 12.45 -0.93 12.85
C ALA A 125 13.09 -0.38 11.55
N VAL A 126 13.43 0.92 11.52
CA VAL A 126 14.02 1.62 10.37
C VAL A 126 15.55 1.60 10.42
N LYS A 127 16.15 1.27 11.57
CA LYS A 127 17.59 1.44 11.80
C LYS A 127 18.49 0.57 10.92
N ASN A 128 18.00 -0.61 10.52
CA ASN A 128 18.81 -1.62 9.83
C ASN A 128 18.81 -1.52 8.29
N GLY A 129 18.02 -0.61 7.71
CA GLY A 129 17.95 -0.45 6.24
C GLY A 129 17.41 -1.69 5.51
N GLY A 130 16.49 -2.41 6.16
CA GLY A 130 15.63 -3.46 5.59
C GLY A 130 14.25 -2.89 5.24
N GLY A 131 13.31 -3.73 4.82
CA GLY A 131 11.97 -3.29 4.47
C GLY A 131 11.25 -4.23 3.52
N SER A 132 10.02 -4.58 3.88
CA SER A 132 9.16 -5.35 2.98
C SER A 132 8.52 -4.48 1.91
N ARG A 133 8.40 -5.04 0.70
CA ARG A 133 7.69 -4.42 -0.42
C ARG A 133 6.70 -5.39 -1.02
N PHE A 134 5.48 -4.93 -1.19
CA PHE A 134 4.40 -5.73 -1.75
C PHE A 134 3.81 -5.01 -2.95
N ARG A 135 4.02 -5.56 -4.15
CA ARG A 135 3.32 -5.14 -5.36
C ARG A 135 1.93 -5.76 -5.36
N LEU A 136 0.91 -4.93 -5.47
CA LEU A 136 -0.49 -5.31 -5.54
C LEU A 136 -1.04 -4.81 -6.87
N ASP A 137 -1.07 -5.70 -7.85
CA ASP A 137 -1.52 -5.43 -9.23
C ASP A 137 -2.78 -6.26 -9.60
N ASP A 138 -3.36 -6.95 -8.63
CA ASP A 138 -4.60 -7.73 -8.75
C ASP A 138 -5.75 -7.17 -7.90
N VAL A 139 -5.51 -6.08 -7.15
CA VAL A 139 -6.48 -5.48 -6.22
C VAL A 139 -7.40 -4.45 -6.86
N SER A 140 -7.09 -3.97 -8.06
CA SER A 140 -7.88 -2.97 -8.80
C SER A 140 -7.69 -3.13 -10.30
N THR A 141 -8.72 -2.74 -11.05
CA THR A 141 -8.67 -2.67 -12.51
C THR A 141 -8.13 -1.32 -13.01
N GLN A 142 -8.15 -0.28 -12.17
CA GLN A 142 -7.76 1.08 -12.51
C GLN A 142 -6.36 1.46 -12.02
N PHE A 143 -5.92 0.86 -10.91
CA PHE A 143 -4.66 1.20 -10.26
C PHE A 143 -3.87 -0.04 -9.84
N ASP A 144 -2.56 0.14 -9.74
CA ASP A 144 -1.67 -0.80 -9.05
C ASP A 144 -1.04 -0.09 -7.85
N PHE A 145 -0.70 -0.85 -6.82
CA PHE A 145 -0.15 -0.34 -5.58
C PHE A 145 1.19 -0.99 -5.27
N ASN A 146 2.08 -0.23 -4.64
CA ASN A 146 3.24 -0.76 -3.95
C ASN A 146 3.17 -0.35 -2.49
N VAL A 147 3.04 -1.34 -1.61
CA VAL A 147 3.10 -1.15 -0.16
C VAL A 147 4.54 -1.37 0.27
N ARG A 148 5.22 -0.30 0.66
CA ARG A 148 6.58 -0.34 1.19
C ARG A 148 6.52 -0.13 2.69
N MET A 149 7.03 -1.08 3.45
CA MET A 149 7.22 -0.98 4.89
C MET A 149 8.71 -0.81 5.16
N TYR A 150 9.10 0.13 6.02
CA TYR A 150 10.51 0.40 6.32
C TYR A 150 11.15 -0.64 7.26
N ALA A 151 10.38 -1.64 7.68
CA ALA A 151 10.84 -2.78 8.43
C ALA A 151 10.46 -4.07 7.71
N ASP A 152 11.24 -5.13 7.93
CA ASP A 152 10.93 -6.43 7.38
C ASP A 152 9.71 -7.03 8.09
N CYS A 153 8.71 -7.40 7.30
CA CYS A 153 7.58 -8.18 7.75
C CYS A 153 7.98 -9.67 7.77
N PRO A 154 7.89 -10.36 8.91
CA PRO A 154 8.29 -11.76 9.02
C PRO A 154 7.42 -12.67 8.15
N THR A 155 8.03 -13.62 7.46
CA THR A 155 7.29 -14.66 6.74
C THR A 155 6.63 -15.63 7.75
N PRO A 156 5.36 -16.06 7.55
CA PRO A 156 4.66 -16.99 8.46
C PRO A 156 5.24 -18.42 8.42
N LYS A 157 6.42 -18.64 9.00
CA LYS A 157 7.09 -19.96 9.01
C LYS A 157 6.29 -20.97 9.85
N GLY A 158 5.54 -21.84 9.19
CA GLY A 158 4.74 -22.89 9.84
C GLY A 158 3.42 -22.40 10.44
N LYS A 159 2.94 -21.22 10.03
CA LYS A 159 1.63 -20.66 10.42
C LYS A 159 0.82 -20.30 9.17
N ASP A 160 -0.49 -20.17 9.31
CA ASP A 160 -1.37 -19.74 8.21
C ASP A 160 -1.19 -18.26 7.87
N SER A 161 -0.86 -17.44 8.87
CA SER A 161 -0.59 -16.01 8.72
C SER A 161 0.36 -15.47 9.81
N GLU A 162 0.88 -14.26 9.58
CA GLU A 162 1.66 -13.47 10.53
C GLU A 162 1.34 -11.99 10.35
N THR A 163 1.27 -11.23 11.44
CA THR A 163 1.00 -9.78 11.38
C THR A 163 2.28 -8.99 11.60
N CYS A 164 2.34 -7.81 10.98
CA CYS A 164 3.44 -6.87 11.18
C CYS A 164 2.94 -5.44 11.01
N HIS A 165 3.70 -4.50 11.55
CA HIS A 165 3.44 -3.08 11.39
C HIS A 165 4.75 -2.30 11.35
N ALA A 166 4.78 -1.27 10.53
CA ALA A 166 5.90 -0.35 10.43
C ALA A 166 5.46 0.94 9.72
N PRO A 167 6.15 2.07 9.95
CA PRO A 167 6.05 3.21 9.05
C PRO A 167 6.44 2.80 7.62
N GLY A 168 5.96 3.55 6.63
CA GLY A 168 6.17 3.15 5.25
C GLY A 168 5.62 4.11 4.22
N GLN A 169 5.40 3.61 3.01
CA GLN A 169 4.80 4.35 1.91
C GLN A 169 3.80 3.49 1.15
N ILE A 170 2.76 4.16 0.65
CA ILE A 170 1.89 3.63 -0.39
C ILE A 170 2.19 4.39 -1.66
N THR A 171 2.67 3.67 -2.66
CA THR A 171 2.88 4.23 -4.01
C THR A 171 1.80 3.72 -4.94
N VAL A 172 1.03 4.64 -5.52
CA VAL A 172 -0.06 4.34 -6.43
C VAL A 172 0.38 4.58 -7.86
N TYR A 173 -0.02 3.71 -8.77
CA TYR A 173 0.24 3.78 -10.20
C TYR A 173 -1.10 3.68 -10.93
N ARG A 174 -1.24 4.38 -12.06
CA ARG A 174 -2.27 3.98 -13.03
C ARG A 174 -1.99 2.53 -13.46
N LYS A 175 -3.04 1.77 -13.77
CA LYS A 175 -2.92 0.36 -14.16
C LYS A 175 -1.80 0.12 -15.18
N GLY A 176 -0.82 -0.71 -14.85
CA GLY A 176 0.29 -1.07 -15.73
C GLY A 176 1.31 0.04 -16.01
N ALA A 177 1.17 1.22 -15.40
CA ALA A 177 2.10 2.33 -15.60
C ALA A 177 3.41 2.10 -14.82
N ALA A 178 4.53 2.47 -15.45
CA ALA A 178 5.85 2.41 -14.80
C ALA A 178 6.11 3.60 -13.86
N LYS A 179 5.52 4.76 -14.14
CA LYS A 179 5.70 5.97 -13.33
C LYS A 179 4.64 6.04 -12.23
N PRO A 180 5.03 6.34 -10.98
CA PRO A 180 4.07 6.50 -9.90
C PRO A 180 3.18 7.71 -10.17
N LEU A 181 1.88 7.55 -9.90
CA LEU A 181 0.90 8.63 -9.88
C LEU A 181 1.06 9.47 -8.62
N GLN A 182 1.22 8.81 -7.47
CA GLN A 182 1.38 9.44 -6.17
C GLN A 182 2.10 8.51 -5.20
N THR A 183 2.93 9.06 -4.34
CA THR A 183 3.51 8.37 -3.18
C THR A 183 3.00 9.06 -1.93
N ILE A 184 2.49 8.28 -0.98
CA ILE A 184 1.94 8.75 0.28
C ILE A 184 2.76 8.15 1.41
N ASP A 185 3.37 9.00 2.23
CA ASP A 185 4.07 8.59 3.43
C ASP A 185 3.06 8.22 4.52
N MET A 186 3.24 7.06 5.12
CA MET A 186 2.36 6.53 6.16
C MET A 186 3.12 6.46 7.48
N PRO A 187 2.60 7.07 8.56
CA PRO A 187 3.23 6.99 9.88
C PRO A 187 3.23 5.55 10.41
N MET A 188 2.22 4.75 10.03
CA MET A 188 2.15 3.33 10.32
C MET A 188 1.36 2.62 9.21
N ILE A 189 1.76 1.41 8.88
CA ILE A 189 1.03 0.48 8.01
C ILE A 189 0.94 -0.84 8.77
N PHE A 190 -0.25 -1.40 8.89
CA PHE A 190 -0.47 -2.76 9.40
C PHE A 190 -0.68 -3.71 8.23
N ALA A 191 -0.04 -4.88 8.29
CA ALA A 191 -0.23 -5.94 7.30
C ALA A 191 -0.38 -7.29 7.96
N THR A 192 -1.25 -8.12 7.38
CA THR A 192 -1.31 -9.56 7.64
C THR A 192 -0.76 -10.28 6.43
N LEU A 193 0.35 -11.01 6.58
CA LEU A 193 0.88 -11.87 5.52
C LEU A 193 0.26 -13.25 5.64
N MET A 194 -0.22 -13.77 4.52
CA MET A 194 -0.63 -15.16 4.40
C MET A 194 0.60 -16.07 4.29
N ALA A 195 0.43 -17.38 4.45
CA ALA A 195 1.50 -18.38 4.28
C ALA A 195 2.28 -18.26 2.96
N SER A 196 1.67 -17.67 1.91
CA SER A 196 2.33 -17.36 0.63
C SER A 196 3.34 -16.20 0.69
N GLY A 197 3.41 -15.47 1.81
CA GLY A 197 4.18 -14.23 1.95
C GLY A 197 3.50 -13.00 1.33
N LYS A 198 2.34 -13.16 0.67
CA LYS A 198 1.55 -12.04 0.16
C LYS A 198 0.71 -11.42 1.27
N PRO A 199 0.58 -10.08 1.31
CA PRO A 199 -0.32 -9.46 2.26
C PRO A 199 -1.77 -9.72 1.85
N LEU A 200 -2.63 -9.86 2.84
CA LEU A 200 -4.07 -9.85 2.64
C LEU A 200 -4.49 -8.47 2.10
N ALA A 201 -5.31 -8.45 1.06
CA ALA A 201 -5.85 -7.23 0.45
C ALA A 201 -7.31 -7.45 0.05
N ASN A 202 -8.09 -6.38 -0.06
CA ASN A 202 -9.53 -6.43 -0.36
C ASN A 202 -10.31 -7.42 0.53
N SER A 203 -9.95 -7.46 1.81
CA SER A 203 -10.64 -8.25 2.83
C SER A 203 -11.14 -7.32 3.93
N ALA A 204 -12.47 -7.24 4.06
CA ALA A 204 -13.16 -6.52 5.12
C ALA A 204 -14.03 -7.48 5.96
N ARG A 205 -13.60 -8.75 6.07
CA ARG A 205 -14.38 -9.79 6.75
C ARG A 205 -14.43 -9.51 8.24
N LEU A 206 -15.65 -9.48 8.78
CA LEU A 206 -15.88 -9.32 10.21
C LEU A 206 -15.31 -10.53 10.98
N TYR A 207 -14.58 -10.26 12.06
CA TYR A 207 -13.92 -11.26 12.92
C TYR A 207 -12.79 -12.07 12.27
N ASP A 208 -12.35 -11.67 11.08
CA ASP A 208 -11.17 -12.20 10.40
C ASP A 208 -10.09 -11.12 10.29
N TYR A 209 -8.91 -11.47 9.81
CA TYR A 209 -7.92 -10.50 9.40
C TYR A 209 -8.47 -9.65 8.25
N GLN A 210 -8.25 -8.34 8.35
CA GLN A 210 -8.60 -7.41 7.30
C GLN A 210 -7.35 -7.04 6.48
N GLY A 211 -7.57 -6.65 5.23
CA GLY A 211 -6.49 -6.40 4.29
C GLY A 211 -5.68 -5.15 4.64
N VAL A 212 -4.39 -5.16 4.29
CA VAL A 212 -3.51 -3.98 4.39
C VAL A 212 -4.05 -2.82 3.56
N ILE A 213 -4.63 -3.14 2.41
CA ILE A 213 -5.32 -2.22 1.52
C ILE A 213 -6.67 -2.80 1.12
N ASN A 214 -7.69 -1.95 1.11
CA ASN A 214 -9.00 -2.24 0.54
C ASN A 214 -9.28 -1.22 -0.55
N VAL A 215 -9.65 -1.67 -1.74
CA VAL A 215 -9.80 -0.85 -2.95
C VAL A 215 -11.22 -1.00 -3.50
N GLY A 216 -11.82 0.11 -3.90
CA GLY A 216 -13.16 0.14 -4.50
C GLY A 216 -13.66 1.56 -4.69
N ASP A 217 -14.73 1.73 -5.45
CA ASP A 217 -15.36 3.05 -5.67
C ASP A 217 -16.24 3.41 -4.45
N PHE A 218 -15.68 4.14 -3.49
CA PHE A 218 -16.32 4.44 -2.20
C PHE A 218 -17.26 5.64 -2.29
N ASN A 219 -16.98 6.58 -3.19
CA ASN A 219 -17.81 7.76 -3.42
C ASN A 219 -18.80 7.62 -4.60
N PHE A 220 -18.74 6.49 -5.32
CA PHE A 220 -19.61 6.10 -6.43
C PHE A 220 -19.49 6.99 -7.68
N ASP A 221 -18.29 7.54 -7.91
CA ASP A 221 -17.95 8.41 -9.04
C ASP A 221 -17.38 7.67 -10.26
N GLY A 222 -17.16 6.37 -10.14
CA GLY A 222 -16.61 5.50 -11.19
C GLY A 222 -15.09 5.33 -11.13
N HIS A 223 -14.40 5.97 -10.18
CA HIS A 223 -12.98 5.78 -9.91
C HIS A 223 -12.77 4.94 -8.65
N ASP A 224 -11.79 4.03 -8.70
CA ASP A 224 -11.43 3.26 -7.51
C ASP A 224 -10.71 4.18 -6.51
N ASP A 225 -11.20 4.18 -5.27
CA ASP A 225 -10.61 4.74 -4.06
C ASP A 225 -9.87 3.65 -3.29
N PHE A 226 -9.14 4.00 -2.23
CA PHE A 226 -8.54 2.98 -1.37
C PHE A 226 -8.45 3.39 0.09
N GLY A 227 -8.48 2.40 0.99
CA GLY A 227 -8.16 2.56 2.40
C GLY A 227 -6.96 1.70 2.79
N VAL A 228 -6.09 2.22 3.65
CA VAL A 228 -4.91 1.52 4.17
C VAL A 228 -5.06 1.36 5.67
N GLN A 229 -4.78 0.17 6.20
CA GLN A 229 -4.83 -0.03 7.65
C GLN A 229 -3.66 0.71 8.29
N THR A 230 -3.96 1.76 9.05
CA THR A 230 -2.96 2.61 9.71
C THR A 230 -3.01 2.51 11.22
N GLY A 231 -4.01 1.80 11.76
CA GLY A 231 -4.22 1.70 13.19
C GLY A 231 -5.04 0.50 13.62
N ASN A 232 -5.29 0.46 14.93
CA ASN A 232 -6.21 -0.46 15.58
C ASN A 232 -7.14 0.29 16.53
N GLU A 233 -7.63 1.46 16.11
CA GLU A 233 -8.53 2.32 16.89
C GLU A 233 -10.01 1.98 16.69
N GLY A 234 -10.33 0.96 15.90
CA GLY A 234 -11.69 0.47 15.72
C GLY A 234 -12.28 -0.11 17.00
N SER A 235 -13.56 -0.46 16.94
CA SER A 235 -14.28 -1.07 18.07
C SER A 235 -13.53 -2.30 18.60
N TYR A 236 -13.34 -2.38 19.91
CA TYR A 236 -12.58 -3.43 20.60
C TYR A 236 -11.09 -3.52 20.21
N GLY A 237 -10.48 -2.41 19.78
CA GLY A 237 -9.11 -2.41 19.27
C GLY A 237 -9.02 -3.07 17.89
N GLY A 238 -10.13 -3.07 17.14
CA GLY A 238 -10.19 -3.57 15.77
C GLY A 238 -9.44 -2.66 14.80
N PRO A 239 -9.23 -3.12 13.55
CA PRO A 239 -8.44 -2.38 12.58
C PRO A 239 -9.11 -1.04 12.23
N SER A 240 -8.31 0.00 12.04
CA SER A 240 -8.74 1.32 11.57
C SER A 240 -7.91 1.74 10.36
N TYR A 241 -8.52 2.57 9.53
CA TYR A 241 -8.00 2.87 8.20
C TYR A 241 -8.02 4.36 7.92
N ASP A 242 -6.98 4.82 7.23
CA ASP A 242 -7.03 6.07 6.51
C ASP A 242 -7.49 5.81 5.08
N VAL A 243 -8.55 6.52 4.69
CA VAL A 243 -9.26 6.35 3.42
C VAL A 243 -8.93 7.50 2.49
N TYR A 244 -8.51 7.18 1.29
CA TYR A 244 -8.13 8.15 0.26
C TYR A 244 -9.08 8.04 -0.94
N VAL A 245 -9.71 9.15 -1.27
CA VAL A 245 -10.63 9.27 -2.41
C VAL A 245 -9.91 9.87 -3.61
N PHE A 246 -10.10 9.31 -4.79
CA PHE A 246 -9.51 9.81 -6.02
C PHE A 246 -10.23 11.08 -6.49
N ASP A 247 -9.50 12.19 -6.66
CA ASP A 247 -10.02 13.39 -7.32
C ASP A 247 -9.60 13.38 -8.80
N PRO A 248 -10.53 13.15 -9.74
CA PRO A 248 -10.21 13.11 -11.17
C PRO A 248 -9.76 14.45 -11.73
N ASN A 249 -10.06 15.57 -11.06
CA ASN A 249 -9.66 16.90 -11.54
C ASN A 249 -8.17 17.15 -11.30
N SER A 250 -7.67 16.84 -10.09
CA SER A 250 -6.25 16.97 -9.77
C SER A 250 -5.43 15.73 -10.14
N GLY A 251 -6.09 14.59 -10.38
CA GLY A 251 -5.44 13.31 -10.63
C GLY A 251 -4.75 12.72 -9.39
N LYS A 252 -5.21 13.08 -8.19
CA LYS A 252 -4.59 12.71 -6.92
C LYS A 252 -5.59 12.04 -5.98
N PHE A 253 -5.05 11.23 -5.08
CA PHE A 253 -5.74 10.67 -3.94
C PHE A 253 -5.67 11.63 -2.76
N ILE A 254 -6.83 11.95 -2.20
CA ILE A 254 -7.03 12.92 -1.11
C ILE A 254 -7.55 12.17 0.11
N LEU A 255 -6.91 12.37 1.27
CA LEU A 255 -7.36 11.81 2.54
C LEU A 255 -8.79 12.29 2.83
N ASN A 256 -9.66 11.35 3.19
CA ASN A 256 -11.05 11.58 3.55
C ASN A 256 -11.26 11.24 5.01
N ASP A 257 -11.20 12.26 5.87
CA ASP A 257 -11.33 12.09 7.32
C ASP A 257 -12.69 11.47 7.70
N ALA A 258 -13.76 11.87 7.02
CA ALA A 258 -15.11 11.39 7.33
C ALA A 258 -15.30 9.90 7.04
N MET A 259 -14.73 9.39 5.94
CA MET A 259 -14.75 7.95 5.64
C MET A 259 -13.77 7.18 6.53
N SER A 260 -12.62 7.77 6.84
CA SER A 260 -11.64 7.16 7.76
C SER A 260 -12.25 6.95 9.16
N GLU A 261 -12.99 7.94 9.65
CA GLU A 261 -13.68 7.91 10.95
C GLU A 261 -14.75 6.82 11.05
N LEU A 262 -15.36 6.42 9.93
CA LEU A 262 -16.28 5.27 9.91
C LEU A 262 -15.59 4.00 10.42
N THR A 263 -14.30 3.83 10.15
CA THR A 263 -13.54 2.62 10.56
C THR A 263 -13.13 2.67 12.02
N ARG A 264 -12.84 3.86 12.57
CA ARG A 264 -12.50 4.07 13.98
C ARG A 264 -13.71 3.87 14.91
N SER A 265 -14.90 4.15 14.41
CA SER A 265 -16.15 4.03 15.16
C SER A 265 -16.91 2.72 14.93
N SER A 266 -16.35 1.77 14.15
CA SER A 266 -17.03 0.52 13.81
C SER A 266 -16.09 -0.70 13.92
N LEU A 267 -16.56 -1.88 13.51
CA LEU A 267 -15.82 -3.15 13.55
C LEU A 267 -14.93 -3.35 12.31
N GLY A 268 -14.17 -2.31 11.95
CA GLY A 268 -13.20 -2.33 10.86
C GLY A 268 -13.68 -1.63 9.59
N PHE A 269 -13.19 -2.11 8.45
CA PHE A 269 -13.48 -1.50 7.14
C PHE A 269 -14.97 -1.64 6.78
N PHE A 270 -15.54 -0.61 6.17
CA PHE A 270 -16.93 -0.62 5.73
C PHE A 270 -17.12 -1.46 4.46
N ASP A 271 -18.32 -2.01 4.30
CA ASP A 271 -18.74 -2.67 3.06
C ASP A 271 -19.19 -1.62 2.02
N VAL A 272 -18.94 -1.93 0.74
CA VAL A 272 -19.17 -1.04 -0.40
C VAL A 272 -20.18 -1.67 -1.34
N ASP A 273 -21.44 -1.26 -1.22
CA ASP A 273 -22.53 -1.68 -2.08
C ASP A 273 -22.59 -0.77 -3.31
N THR A 274 -21.80 -1.10 -4.33
CA THR A 274 -21.75 -0.36 -5.60
C THR A 274 -23.07 -0.39 -6.36
N ARG A 275 -23.87 -1.45 -6.20
CA ARG A 275 -25.18 -1.59 -6.87
C ARG A 275 -26.16 -0.55 -6.35
N ASN A 276 -26.23 -0.37 -5.03
CA ASN A 276 -27.15 0.57 -4.39
C ASN A 276 -26.50 1.92 -4.05
N LYS A 277 -25.21 2.08 -4.34
CA LYS A 277 -24.40 3.25 -3.99
C LYS A 277 -24.48 3.56 -2.50
N ARG A 278 -24.14 2.57 -1.67
CA ARG A 278 -24.16 2.69 -0.21
C ARG A 278 -22.87 2.17 0.41
N LEU A 279 -22.44 2.83 1.47
CA LEU A 279 -21.46 2.27 2.41
C LEU A 279 -22.20 1.67 3.60
N ARG A 280 -21.64 0.63 4.21
CA ARG A 280 -22.23 -0.02 5.39
C ARG A 280 -21.16 -0.31 6.44
N THR A 281 -21.41 0.13 7.68
CA THR A 281 -20.59 -0.21 8.84
C THR A 281 -21.31 -1.19 9.75
N LEU A 282 -20.54 -1.95 10.53
CA LEU A 282 -21.03 -2.86 11.55
C LEU A 282 -20.50 -2.43 12.91
N GLY A 283 -21.37 -2.26 13.89
CA GLY A 283 -21.05 -1.92 15.27
C GLY A 283 -21.50 -3.03 16.22
N LYS A 284 -20.84 -3.13 17.37
CA LYS A 284 -21.21 -4.08 18.43
C LYS A 284 -20.93 -3.48 19.81
N SER A 285 -21.75 -3.88 20.78
CA SER A 285 -21.46 -3.67 22.19
C SER A 285 -21.84 -4.92 23.00
N GLY A 286 -20.93 -5.35 23.88
CA GLY A 286 -21.08 -6.56 24.67
C GLY A 286 -21.34 -7.81 23.83
N CYS A 287 -22.13 -8.76 24.35
CA CYS A 287 -22.51 -9.97 23.62
C CYS A 287 -23.60 -9.74 22.58
N CYS A 288 -24.50 -8.79 22.86
CA CYS A 288 -25.89 -8.91 22.43
C CYS A 288 -26.45 -7.61 21.84
N TYR A 289 -25.61 -6.57 21.68
CA TYR A 289 -25.94 -5.39 20.90
C TYR A 289 -25.18 -5.40 19.58
N HIS A 290 -25.90 -5.33 18.47
CA HIS A 290 -25.34 -5.21 17.13
C HIS A 290 -26.01 -4.06 16.39
N GLU A 291 -25.23 -3.30 15.65
CA GLU A 291 -25.71 -2.18 14.85
C GLU A 291 -25.17 -2.30 13.43
N THR A 292 -26.01 -1.98 12.45
CA THR A 292 -25.61 -1.78 11.07
C THR A 292 -26.06 -0.40 10.65
N ILE A 293 -25.13 0.44 10.21
CA ILE A 293 -25.44 1.77 9.68
C ILE A 293 -25.18 1.78 8.18
N VAL A 294 -26.13 2.29 7.42
CA VAL A 294 -26.04 2.45 5.96
C VAL A 294 -25.91 3.94 5.64
N TYR A 295 -24.94 4.28 4.79
CA TYR A 295 -24.61 5.64 4.41
C TYR A 295 -24.84 5.85 2.92
N ARG A 296 -25.42 7.00 2.57
CA ARG A 296 -25.33 7.58 1.23
C ARG A 296 -24.10 8.49 1.21
N VAL A 297 -23.35 8.51 0.12
CA VAL A 297 -22.23 9.44 -0.03
C VAL A 297 -22.69 10.68 -0.80
N GLU A 298 -22.45 11.85 -0.23
CA GLU A 298 -22.77 13.15 -0.82
C GLU A 298 -21.50 13.99 -0.88
N ARG A 299 -20.96 14.24 -2.09
CA ARG A 299 -19.73 15.02 -2.28
C ARG A 299 -18.59 14.53 -1.38
N ASN A 300 -18.31 13.22 -1.45
CA ASN A 300 -17.32 12.50 -0.65
C ASN A 300 -17.62 12.44 0.86
N LEU A 301 -18.78 12.91 1.33
CA LEU A 301 -19.18 12.82 2.73
C LEU A 301 -20.15 11.65 2.95
N PRO A 302 -19.85 10.68 3.83
CA PRO A 302 -20.81 9.65 4.21
C PRO A 302 -21.90 10.23 5.12
N VAL A 303 -23.15 10.17 4.68
CA VAL A 303 -24.34 10.61 5.41
C VAL A 303 -25.17 9.39 5.78
N ALA A 304 -25.34 9.12 7.08
CA ALA A 304 -26.16 8.01 7.56
C ALA A 304 -27.61 8.19 7.12
N VAL A 305 -28.18 7.14 6.52
CA VAL A 305 -29.55 7.14 5.99
C VAL A 305 -30.41 6.00 6.52
N GLU A 306 -29.81 4.89 6.98
CA GLU A 306 -30.51 3.80 7.65
C GLU A 306 -29.69 3.30 8.83
N ARG A 307 -30.37 2.86 9.90
CA ARG A 307 -29.78 2.09 11.00
C ARG A 307 -30.63 0.86 11.28
N HIS A 308 -29.97 -0.25 11.51
CA HIS A 308 -30.58 -1.47 12.00
C HIS A 308 -29.88 -1.87 13.29
N ILE A 309 -30.62 -1.94 14.40
CA ILE A 309 -30.08 -2.21 15.72
C ILE A 309 -30.79 -3.43 16.30
N GLU A 310 -30.01 -4.42 16.71
CA GLU A 310 -30.46 -5.55 17.50
C GLU A 310 -29.93 -5.39 18.93
N ASP A 311 -30.80 -5.18 19.91
CA ASP A 311 -30.45 -4.97 21.32
C ASP A 311 -31.07 -6.05 22.20
N GLY A 312 -30.25 -7.05 22.54
CA GLY A 312 -30.56 -8.11 23.50
C GLY A 312 -30.04 -7.84 24.92
N MET A 313 -29.44 -6.68 25.20
CA MET A 313 -28.90 -6.34 26.54
C MET A 313 -29.95 -5.73 27.46
N ARG A 314 -31.22 -5.79 27.06
CA ARG A 314 -32.33 -5.16 27.78
C ARG A 314 -32.63 -5.90 29.08
N GLY A 315 -32.88 -5.15 30.15
CA GLY A 315 -33.25 -5.71 31.46
C GLY A 315 -34.61 -6.41 31.50
N ASP A 316 -35.43 -6.29 30.45
CA ASP A 316 -36.73 -6.97 30.32
C ASP A 316 -36.62 -8.36 29.64
N GLY A 317 -35.41 -8.83 29.35
CA GLY A 317 -35.14 -10.15 28.78
C GLY A 317 -35.55 -10.33 27.31
N ARG A 318 -36.15 -9.31 26.68
CA ARG A 318 -36.57 -9.35 25.27
C ARG A 318 -35.53 -8.71 24.37
N MET A 319 -35.41 -9.21 23.15
CA MET A 319 -34.60 -8.56 22.12
C MET A 319 -35.42 -7.46 21.44
N ALA A 320 -34.89 -6.24 21.41
CA ALA A 320 -35.47 -5.15 20.62
C ALA A 320 -34.77 -5.06 19.26
N ILE A 321 -35.57 -5.03 18.20
CA ILE A 321 -35.10 -4.69 16.85
C ILE A 321 -35.59 -3.27 16.54
N THR A 322 -34.64 -2.35 16.33
CA THR A 322 -34.92 -0.98 15.92
C THR A 322 -34.46 -0.76 14.49
N ASP A 323 -35.38 -0.35 13.62
CA ASP A 323 -35.11 0.10 12.27
C ASP A 323 -35.31 1.62 12.21
N GLU A 324 -34.28 2.36 11.80
CA GLU A 324 -34.33 3.80 11.58
C GLU A 324 -34.05 4.13 10.11
N ARG A 325 -34.81 5.07 9.55
CA ARG A 325 -34.59 5.58 8.18
C ARG A 325 -34.72 7.08 8.11
N LEU A 326 -33.84 7.72 7.37
CA LEU A 326 -33.89 9.16 7.10
C LEU A 326 -34.86 9.42 5.94
N VAL A 327 -36.02 10.02 6.23
CA VAL A 327 -37.06 10.37 5.25
C VAL A 327 -37.33 11.86 5.33
N ASN A 328 -37.14 12.58 4.22
CA ASN A 328 -37.34 14.04 4.13
C ASN A 328 -36.58 14.81 5.23
N GLY A 329 -35.33 14.41 5.50
CA GLY A 329 -34.46 15.04 6.51
C GLY A 329 -34.83 14.73 7.96
N LYS A 330 -35.79 13.84 8.21
CA LYS A 330 -36.18 13.41 9.56
C LYS A 330 -36.04 11.91 9.72
N TRP A 331 -35.47 11.48 10.84
CA TRP A 331 -35.39 10.07 11.19
C TRP A 331 -36.76 9.53 11.57
N GLN A 332 -37.21 8.50 10.85
CA GLN A 332 -38.35 7.69 11.22
C GLN A 332 -37.85 6.42 11.89
N ARG A 333 -38.44 6.05 13.03
CA ARG A 333 -38.03 4.93 13.86
C ARG A 333 -39.15 3.93 14.02
N LYS A 334 -38.86 2.65 13.83
CA LYS A 334 -39.76 1.53 14.11
C LYS A 334 -39.06 0.56 15.07
N VAL A 335 -39.76 0.17 16.14
CA VAL A 335 -39.24 -0.78 17.13
C VAL A 335 -40.18 -1.99 17.21
N ARG A 336 -39.62 -3.19 17.22
CA ARG A 336 -40.34 -4.45 17.49
C ARG A 336 -39.58 -5.26 18.54
N TYR A 337 -40.31 -6.02 19.33
CA TYR A 337 -39.75 -6.88 20.38
C TYR A 337 -39.93 -8.33 19.98
N LEU A 338 -38.86 -9.11 20.06
CA LEU A 338 -38.92 -10.56 19.92
C LEU A 338 -38.91 -11.17 21.33
N SER A 339 -39.83 -12.10 21.57
CA SER A 339 -39.76 -13.00 22.74
C SER A 339 -38.62 -13.99 22.49
N GLN A 340 -37.95 -14.40 23.57
CA GLN A 340 -36.94 -15.47 23.51
C GLN A 340 -37.56 -16.80 23.07
#